data_AF-A0AAX2UHL8-F1
#
_entry.id   AF-A0AAX2UHL8-F1
#
_cell.length_a   1.000
_cell.length_b   1.000
_cell.length_c   1.000
_cell.angle_alpha   90.00
_cell.angle_beta   90.00
_cell.angle_gamma   90.00
#
_symmetry.space_group_name_H-M   'P 1'
#
loop_
_entity.id
_entity.type
_entity.pdbx_description
1 polymer ?
#
loop_
_entity_poly.entity_id
_entity_poly.type
_entity_poly.pdbx_seq_one_letter_code
_entity_poly.pdbx_strand_id
1 'polypeptide(L)'
;MTKYEELAQNELGQKMLRAQEKLNSVTQHYSKNQIGKDSVIAWNPYKLLEKNPFAVVVAEAYDEMIKRTIPKDAILSTRFENWITSKKNELMVDSRINNDHYFKNQTDFATGEITKNNGADLVEAKMNFLNKCLTSLEKAFTTFLRDKPEDALASKEELKAWQDYYQAQSKKVEQILESGNYSYYDKTDKEGNVIKEGSEEDALAHKARLDELMEQTKANQAEAEARASQNATSQPNYVNEEDVSRIRAMKKA
;
A
#
# COMPACT_ATOMS: atom_id res chain seq x y z
N MET A 1 -20.22 0.05 16.00
CA MET A 1 -20.69 -0.65 14.80
C MET A 1 -20.19 0.14 13.61
N THR A 2 -19.46 -0.48 12.68
CA THR A 2 -18.98 0.21 11.47
C THR A 2 -20.09 0.31 10.44
N LYS A 3 -20.02 1.30 9.53
CA LYS A 3 -20.99 1.44 8.44
C LYS A 3 -21.05 0.21 7.52
N TYR A 4 -19.96 -0.57 7.46
CA TYR A 4 -19.91 -1.87 6.79
C TYR A 4 -20.74 -2.92 7.54
N GLU A 5 -20.60 -3.01 8.87
CA GLU A 5 -21.40 -3.91 9.71
C GLU A 5 -22.90 -3.60 9.62
N GLU A 6 -23.28 -2.33 9.54
CA GLU A 6 -24.68 -1.92 9.34
C GLU A 6 -25.23 -2.35 7.98
N LEU A 7 -24.45 -2.17 6.91
CA LEU A 7 -24.84 -2.58 5.55
C LEU A 7 -24.85 -4.12 5.39
N ALA A 8 -24.01 -4.84 6.13
CA ALA A 8 -23.95 -6.30 6.09
C ALA A 8 -25.17 -6.98 6.74
N GLN A 9 -25.97 -6.25 7.53
CA GLN A 9 -27.13 -6.82 8.23
C GLN A 9 -28.41 -6.92 7.37
N ASN A 10 -28.48 -6.24 6.22
CA ASN A 10 -29.65 -6.35 5.33
C ASN A 10 -29.27 -6.90 3.95
N GLU A 11 -30.22 -7.59 3.30
CA GLU A 11 -29.99 -8.33 2.06
C GLU A 11 -29.58 -7.42 0.88
N LEU A 12 -30.15 -6.21 0.79
CA LEU A 12 -29.78 -5.23 -0.24
C LEU A 12 -28.36 -4.69 0.00
N GLY A 13 -28.01 -4.42 1.25
CA GLY A 13 -26.68 -3.97 1.67
C GLY A 13 -25.64 -5.03 1.40
N GLN A 14 -25.90 -6.31 1.68
CA GLN A 14 -25.02 -7.42 1.27
C GLN A 14 -24.86 -7.52 -0.25
N LYS A 15 -25.95 -7.39 -1.02
CA LYS A 15 -25.89 -7.41 -2.50
C LYS A 15 -25.11 -6.22 -3.05
N MET A 16 -25.27 -5.04 -2.47
CA MET A 16 -24.55 -3.82 -2.86
C MET A 16 -23.07 -3.89 -2.45
N LEU A 17 -22.74 -4.41 -1.27
CA LEU A 17 -21.36 -4.67 -0.86
C LEU A 17 -20.69 -5.67 -1.80
N ARG A 18 -21.35 -6.77 -2.16
CA ARG A 18 -20.84 -7.74 -3.16
C ARG A 18 -20.71 -7.14 -4.55
N ALA A 19 -21.65 -6.30 -4.98
CA ALA A 19 -21.56 -5.61 -6.26
C ALA A 19 -20.41 -4.60 -6.28
N GLN A 20 -20.17 -3.89 -5.17
CA GLN A 20 -19.04 -2.99 -5.00
C GLN A 20 -17.71 -3.75 -4.97
N GLU A 21 -17.62 -4.87 -4.25
CA GLU A 21 -16.47 -5.77 -4.24
C GLU A 21 -16.19 -6.31 -5.66
N LYS A 22 -17.24 -6.71 -6.39
CA LYS A 22 -17.12 -7.18 -7.77
C LYS A 22 -16.70 -6.07 -8.73
N LEU A 23 -17.26 -4.86 -8.61
CA LEU A 23 -16.86 -3.68 -9.40
C LEU A 23 -15.38 -3.32 -9.15
N ASN A 24 -14.96 -3.34 -7.88
CA ASN A 24 -13.58 -3.09 -7.48
C ASN A 24 -12.64 -4.18 -8.04
N SER A 25 -13.08 -5.45 -8.07
CA SER A 25 -12.30 -6.56 -8.64
C SER A 25 -12.23 -6.57 -10.17
N VAL A 26 -13.25 -6.07 -10.87
CA VAL A 26 -13.30 -6.08 -12.34
C VAL A 26 -12.35 -5.03 -12.95
N THR A 27 -11.92 -4.05 -12.16
CA THR A 27 -11.00 -3.00 -12.62
C THR A 27 -9.54 -3.32 -12.27
N GLN A 28 -9.27 -4.05 -11.18
CA GLN A 28 -7.92 -4.33 -10.70
C GLN A 28 -7.42 -5.70 -11.17
N HIS A 29 -6.26 -5.74 -11.82
CA HIS A 29 -5.61 -6.99 -12.22
C HIS A 29 -4.69 -7.50 -11.10
N TYR A 30 -4.59 -8.82 -10.94
CA TYR A 30 -3.74 -9.46 -9.94
C TYR A 30 -2.69 -10.36 -10.61
N SER A 31 -1.50 -10.43 -10.03
CA SER A 31 -0.46 -11.40 -10.38
C SER A 31 0.12 -12.01 -9.11
N LYS A 32 0.79 -13.16 -9.23
CA LYS A 32 1.57 -13.71 -8.12
C LYS A 32 2.84 -12.88 -7.91
N ASN A 33 3.11 -12.45 -6.68
CA ASN A 33 4.39 -11.86 -6.31
C ASN A 33 5.48 -12.95 -6.18
N GLN A 34 6.69 -12.54 -5.82
CA GLN A 34 7.88 -13.38 -5.71
C GLN A 34 7.72 -14.54 -4.70
N ILE A 35 6.83 -14.38 -3.72
CA ILE A 35 6.52 -15.38 -2.69
C ILE A 35 5.21 -16.15 -2.96
N GLY A 36 4.62 -15.99 -4.15
CA GLY A 36 3.43 -16.74 -4.56
C GLY A 36 2.09 -16.21 -4.02
N LYS A 37 2.06 -15.00 -3.44
CA LYS A 37 0.81 -14.35 -2.99
C LYS A 37 0.21 -13.45 -4.07
N ASP A 38 -1.11 -13.30 -4.04
CA ASP A 38 -1.82 -12.44 -4.99
C ASP A 38 -1.52 -10.96 -4.68
N SER A 39 -0.92 -10.29 -5.66
CA SER A 39 -0.55 -8.88 -5.63
C SER A 39 -1.32 -8.11 -6.69
N VAL A 40 -1.84 -6.95 -6.33
CA VAL A 40 -2.44 -6.02 -7.29
C VAL A 40 -1.37 -5.50 -8.23
N ILE A 41 -1.65 -5.49 -9.53
CA ILE A 41 -0.76 -4.96 -10.55
C ILE A 41 -0.87 -3.43 -10.53
N ALA A 42 0.25 -2.77 -10.19
CA ALA A 42 0.36 -1.32 -10.32
C ALA A 42 0.23 -0.90 -11.78
N TRP A 43 -0.64 0.06 -12.07
CA TRP A 43 -0.79 0.57 -13.43
C TRP A 43 0.36 1.51 -13.79
N ASN A 44 0.79 1.45 -15.05
CA ASN A 44 1.78 2.39 -15.57
C ASN A 44 1.09 3.73 -15.88
N PRO A 45 1.43 4.84 -15.17
CA PRO A 45 0.78 6.13 -15.36
C PRO A 45 0.95 6.68 -16.78
N TYR A 46 2.08 6.42 -17.44
CA TYR A 46 2.34 6.87 -18.81
C TYR A 46 1.42 6.20 -19.84
N LYS A 47 0.93 4.99 -19.56
CA LYS A 47 -0.05 4.30 -20.41
C LYS A 47 -1.47 4.83 -20.22
N LEU A 48 -1.72 5.69 -19.21
CA LEU A 48 -3.04 6.23 -18.89
C LEU A 48 -3.27 7.65 -19.42
N LEU A 49 -2.23 8.32 -19.92
CA LEU A 49 -2.24 9.76 -20.24
C LEU A 49 -3.30 10.17 -21.26
N GLU A 50 -3.64 9.31 -22.22
CA GLU A 50 -4.65 9.61 -23.25
C GLU A 50 -6.04 9.88 -22.63
N LYS A 51 -6.39 9.17 -21.56
CA LYS A 51 -7.70 9.28 -20.89
C LYS A 51 -7.62 10.02 -19.56
N ASN A 52 -6.45 9.99 -18.91
CA ASN A 52 -6.22 10.52 -17.57
C ASN A 52 -4.96 11.40 -17.59
N PRO A 53 -5.07 12.67 -18.02
CA PRO A 53 -3.91 13.53 -18.24
C PRO A 53 -3.12 13.85 -16.97
N PHE A 54 -3.73 13.68 -15.78
CA PHE A 54 -3.08 13.91 -14.50
C PHE A 54 -2.49 12.64 -13.87
N ALA A 55 -2.56 11.48 -14.53
CA ALA A 55 -2.14 10.20 -13.95
C ALA A 55 -0.68 10.19 -13.45
N VAL A 56 0.25 10.80 -14.18
CA VAL A 56 1.67 10.89 -13.79
C VAL A 56 1.83 11.76 -12.54
N VAL A 57 1.26 12.97 -12.55
CA VAL A 57 1.33 13.91 -11.40
C VAL A 57 0.73 13.29 -10.15
N VAL A 58 -0.41 12.61 -10.29
CA VAL A 58 -1.06 11.88 -9.20
C VAL A 58 -0.17 10.77 -8.68
N ALA A 59 0.43 9.98 -9.56
CA ALA A 59 1.31 8.88 -9.18
C ALA A 59 2.54 9.36 -8.40
N GLU A 60 3.19 10.43 -8.86
CA GLU A 60 4.36 11.03 -8.21
C GLU A 60 4.01 11.60 -6.82
N ALA A 61 2.93 12.38 -6.73
CA ALA A 61 2.50 12.95 -5.45
C ALA A 61 2.09 11.86 -4.44
N TYR A 62 1.49 10.77 -4.93
CA TYR A 62 1.15 9.60 -4.12
C TYR A 62 2.40 8.89 -3.61
N ASP A 63 3.40 8.66 -4.47
CA ASP A 63 4.65 8.00 -4.08
C ASP A 63 5.43 8.82 -3.05
N GLU A 64 5.44 10.15 -3.18
CA GLU A 64 6.02 11.04 -2.17
C GLU A 64 5.28 10.98 -0.83
N MET A 65 3.95 10.84 -0.83
CA MET A 65 3.17 10.62 0.39
C MET A 65 3.51 9.27 1.04
N ILE A 66 3.61 8.20 0.25
CA ILE A 66 3.97 6.87 0.76
C ILE A 66 5.36 6.88 1.40
N LYS A 67 6.35 7.53 0.78
CA LYS A 67 7.72 7.66 1.35
C LYS A 67 7.75 8.33 2.72
N ARG A 68 6.80 9.23 3.02
CA ARG A 68 6.67 9.89 4.32
C ARG A 68 5.86 9.07 5.33
N THR A 69 4.95 8.24 4.84
CA THR A 69 3.96 7.52 5.65
C THR A 69 4.44 6.15 6.10
N ILE A 70 5.13 5.43 5.21
CA ILE A 70 5.56 4.05 5.42
C ILE A 70 7.05 4.05 5.80
N PRO A 71 7.45 3.42 6.93
CA PRO A 71 8.85 3.26 7.27
C PRO A 71 9.60 2.48 6.17
N LYS A 72 10.77 2.99 5.77
CA LYS A 72 11.55 2.40 4.66
C LYS A 72 12.02 0.97 4.92
N ASP A 73 12.23 0.64 6.19
CA ASP A 73 12.80 -0.65 6.60
C ASP A 73 11.72 -1.69 6.94
N ALA A 74 10.44 -1.30 6.89
CA ALA A 74 9.33 -2.19 7.23
C ALA A 74 8.94 -3.06 6.03
N ILE A 75 8.81 -4.37 6.25
CA ILE A 75 8.21 -5.28 5.27
C ILE A 75 6.70 -5.31 5.51
N LEU A 76 5.94 -4.78 4.55
CA LEU A 76 4.49 -4.73 4.61
C LEU A 76 3.87 -6.09 4.30
N SER A 77 2.67 -6.32 4.82
CA SER A 77 1.88 -7.47 4.39
C SER A 77 1.44 -7.31 2.95
N THR A 78 1.34 -8.41 2.20
CA THR A 78 0.83 -8.35 0.81
C THR A 78 -0.58 -7.74 0.76
N ARG A 79 -1.39 -7.94 1.79
CA ARG A 79 -2.72 -7.32 1.91
C ARG A 79 -2.61 -5.79 1.97
N PHE A 80 -1.69 -5.26 2.77
CA PHE A 80 -1.54 -3.82 2.91
C PHE A 80 -0.92 -3.20 1.66
N GLU A 81 0.06 -3.85 1.04
CA GLU A 81 0.62 -3.46 -0.27
C GLU A 81 -0.47 -3.41 -1.35
N ASN A 82 -1.38 -4.39 -1.36
CA ASN A 82 -2.51 -4.40 -2.28
C ASN A 82 -3.45 -3.22 -2.06
N TRP A 83 -3.70 -2.85 -0.79
CA TRP A 83 -4.53 -1.69 -0.47
C TRP A 83 -3.86 -0.39 -0.94
N ILE A 84 -2.56 -0.22 -0.66
CA ILE A 84 -1.76 0.93 -1.11
C ILE A 84 -1.79 1.03 -2.64
N THR A 85 -1.55 -0.07 -3.34
CA THR A 85 -1.51 -0.11 -4.81
C THR A 85 -2.89 0.18 -5.41
N SER A 86 -3.94 -0.40 -4.84
CA SER A 86 -5.31 -0.15 -5.28
C SER A 86 -5.69 1.31 -5.14
N LYS A 87 -5.31 1.97 -4.04
CA LYS A 87 -5.57 3.41 -3.85
C LYS A 87 -4.80 4.29 -4.81
N LYS A 88 -3.57 3.93 -5.16
CA LYS A 88 -2.83 4.61 -6.24
C LYS A 88 -3.56 4.47 -7.58
N ASN A 89 -3.93 3.25 -7.96
CA ASN A 89 -4.64 2.97 -9.20
C ASN A 89 -5.97 3.73 -9.27
N GLU A 90 -6.79 3.67 -8.22
CA GLU A 90 -8.06 4.40 -8.11
C GLU A 90 -7.87 5.91 -8.29
N LEU A 91 -6.87 6.51 -7.63
CA LEU A 91 -6.64 7.94 -7.67
C LEU A 91 -6.17 8.41 -9.06
N MET A 92 -5.34 7.62 -9.76
CA MET A 92 -4.86 7.94 -11.10
C MET A 92 -6.00 8.06 -12.13
N VAL A 93 -7.06 7.28 -11.97
CA VAL A 93 -8.22 7.27 -12.88
C VAL A 93 -9.45 7.94 -12.29
N ASP A 94 -9.31 8.68 -11.19
CA ASP A 94 -10.44 9.36 -10.56
C ASP A 94 -11.05 10.35 -11.55
N SER A 95 -12.31 10.12 -11.90
CA SER A 95 -13.00 10.93 -12.90
C SER A 95 -13.15 12.38 -12.47
N ARG A 96 -13.10 12.69 -11.16
CA ARG A 96 -13.16 14.06 -10.66
C ARG A 96 -11.93 14.83 -11.07
N ILE A 97 -10.73 14.33 -10.76
CA ILE A 97 -9.47 15.02 -11.10
C ILE A 97 -9.25 15.10 -12.61
N ASN A 98 -9.65 14.05 -13.32
CA ASN A 98 -9.50 13.95 -14.77
C ASN A 98 -10.60 14.66 -15.57
N ASN A 99 -11.68 15.16 -14.94
CA ASN A 99 -12.76 15.91 -15.60
C ASN A 99 -12.99 17.28 -14.96
N ASP A 100 -12.83 18.33 -15.76
CA ASP A 100 -13.01 19.72 -15.33
C ASP A 100 -14.40 20.03 -14.79
N HIS A 101 -15.44 19.31 -15.23
CA HIS A 101 -16.82 19.60 -14.87
C HIS A 101 -17.04 19.64 -13.36
N TYR A 102 -16.33 18.80 -12.60
CA TYR A 102 -16.45 18.75 -11.15
C TYR A 102 -15.91 20.00 -10.45
N PHE A 103 -14.91 20.66 -11.03
CA PHE A 103 -14.22 21.81 -10.43
C PHE A 103 -14.57 23.15 -11.06
N LYS A 104 -15.28 23.15 -12.19
CA LYS A 104 -15.66 24.35 -12.93
C LYS A 104 -16.56 25.28 -12.15
N ASN A 105 -17.45 24.76 -11.30
CA ASN A 105 -18.36 25.57 -10.50
C ASN A 105 -18.07 25.31 -9.01
N GLN A 106 -17.75 26.37 -8.27
CA GLN A 106 -17.69 26.33 -6.81
C GLN A 106 -18.92 27.04 -6.25
N THR A 107 -19.56 26.39 -5.28
CA THR A 107 -20.62 27.01 -4.49
C THR A 107 -20.03 27.43 -3.15
N ASP A 108 -20.08 28.71 -2.85
CA ASP A 108 -19.87 29.18 -1.49
C ASP A 108 -21.10 28.82 -0.66
N PHE A 109 -20.94 27.92 0.30
CA PHE A 109 -22.06 27.45 1.12
C PHE A 109 -22.52 28.48 2.17
N ALA A 110 -21.72 29.51 2.46
CA ALA A 110 -22.09 30.57 3.40
C ALA A 110 -22.90 31.69 2.71
N THR A 111 -22.58 32.00 1.45
CA THR A 111 -23.23 33.08 0.69
C THR A 111 -24.21 32.58 -0.38
N GLY A 112 -24.10 31.31 -0.78
CA GLY A 112 -24.86 30.71 -1.88
C GLY A 112 -24.36 31.12 -3.27
N GLU A 113 -23.29 31.91 -3.37
CA GLU A 113 -22.75 32.36 -4.65
C GLU A 113 -22.06 31.23 -5.40
N ILE A 114 -22.26 31.19 -6.72
CA ILE A 114 -21.59 30.24 -7.62
C ILE A 114 -20.51 30.98 -8.38
N THR A 115 -19.26 30.64 -8.13
CA THR A 115 -18.10 31.14 -8.87
C THR A 115 -17.63 30.09 -9.87
N LYS A 116 -17.11 30.56 -11.01
CA LYS A 116 -16.65 29.69 -12.10
C LYS A 116 -15.12 29.70 -12.18
N ASN A 117 -14.51 28.56 -11.89
CA ASN A 117 -13.06 28.39 -12.01
C ASN A 117 -12.67 28.20 -13.48
N ASN A 118 -11.68 28.95 -13.95
CA ASN A 118 -11.09 28.81 -15.27
C ASN A 118 -9.56 28.88 -15.19
N GLY A 119 -8.86 28.33 -16.18
CA GLY A 119 -7.40 28.44 -16.27
C GLY A 119 -6.68 27.94 -15.01
N ALA A 120 -5.90 28.82 -14.38
CA ALA A 120 -5.10 28.48 -13.19
C ALA A 120 -5.97 28.08 -11.98
N ASP A 121 -7.09 28.76 -11.75
CA ASP A 121 -7.99 28.48 -10.60
C ASP A 121 -8.57 27.06 -10.66
N LEU A 122 -8.81 26.56 -11.87
CA LEU A 122 -9.29 25.20 -12.09
C LEU A 122 -8.22 24.16 -11.73
N VAL A 123 -6.96 24.46 -12.09
CA VAL A 123 -5.81 23.60 -11.73
C VAL A 123 -5.57 23.62 -10.23
N GLU A 124 -5.66 24.79 -9.59
CA GLU A 124 -5.55 24.93 -8.14
C GLU A 124 -6.64 24.15 -7.40
N ALA A 125 -7.89 24.21 -7.87
CA ALA A 125 -8.99 23.44 -7.30
C ALA A 125 -8.73 21.92 -7.36
N LYS A 126 -8.18 21.43 -8.49
CA LYS A 126 -7.77 20.02 -8.66
C LYS A 126 -6.62 19.64 -7.74
N MET A 127 -5.62 20.52 -7.60
CA MET A 127 -4.49 20.32 -6.68
C MET A 127 -4.96 20.24 -5.22
N ASN A 128 -5.85 21.15 -4.80
CA ASN A 128 -6.41 21.17 -3.45
C ASN A 128 -7.23 19.90 -3.16
N PHE A 129 -7.99 19.41 -4.15
CA PHE A 129 -8.67 18.13 -4.04
C PHE A 129 -7.70 16.95 -3.90
N LEU A 130 -6.66 16.89 -4.74
CA LEU A 130 -5.63 15.86 -4.65
C LEU A 130 -4.97 15.86 -3.28
N ASN A 131 -4.55 17.03 -2.77
CA ASN A 131 -3.95 17.18 -1.45
C ASN A 131 -4.87 16.68 -0.33
N LYS A 132 -6.18 16.97 -0.42
CA LYS A 132 -7.17 16.47 0.54
C LYS A 132 -7.27 14.94 0.50
N CYS A 133 -7.31 14.34 -0.69
CA CYS A 133 -7.31 12.89 -0.86
C CYS A 133 -6.03 12.26 -0.28
N LEU A 134 -4.86 12.81 -0.61
CA LEU A 134 -3.57 12.32 -0.12
C LEU A 134 -3.47 12.43 1.41
N THR A 135 -3.87 13.55 2.00
CA THR A 135 -3.89 13.75 3.46
C THR A 135 -4.79 12.73 4.16
N SER A 136 -5.95 12.44 3.58
CA SER A 136 -6.87 11.43 4.12
C SER A 136 -6.27 10.03 4.06
N LEU A 137 -5.55 9.69 2.99
CA LEU A 137 -4.90 8.40 2.80
C LEU A 137 -3.69 8.24 3.73
N GLU A 138 -2.85 9.27 3.83
CA GLU A 138 -1.71 9.33 4.77
C GLU A 138 -2.17 9.06 6.21
N LYS A 139 -3.25 9.74 6.63
CA LYS A 139 -3.85 9.50 7.94
C LYS A 139 -4.37 8.07 8.08
N ALA A 140 -5.04 7.53 7.07
CA ALA A 140 -5.58 6.17 7.11
C ALA A 140 -4.47 5.11 7.22
N PHE A 141 -3.41 5.23 6.42
CA PHE A 141 -2.27 4.32 6.43
C PHE A 141 -1.47 4.40 7.72
N THR A 142 -1.20 5.62 8.22
CA THR A 142 -0.53 5.82 9.52
C THR A 142 -1.34 5.20 10.65
N THR A 143 -2.66 5.42 10.64
CA THR A 143 -3.56 4.85 11.66
C THR A 143 -3.58 3.32 11.57
N PHE A 144 -3.63 2.76 10.36
CA PHE A 144 -3.65 1.32 10.15
C PHE A 144 -2.35 0.65 10.63
N LEU A 145 -1.19 1.24 10.31
CA LEU A 145 0.11 0.78 10.80
C LEU A 145 0.21 0.79 12.33
N ARG A 146 -0.32 1.83 12.97
CA ARG A 146 -0.27 1.98 14.43
C ARG A 146 -1.26 1.05 15.14
N ASP A 147 -2.49 0.99 14.65
CA ASP A 147 -3.60 0.34 15.37
C ASP A 147 -3.77 -1.14 15.00
N LYS A 148 -3.23 -1.56 13.84
CA LYS A 148 -3.30 -2.94 13.33
C LYS A 148 -1.97 -3.41 12.70
N PRO A 149 -0.85 -3.34 13.44
CA PRO A 149 0.47 -3.72 12.91
C PRO A 149 0.52 -5.19 12.44
N GLU A 150 -0.25 -6.10 13.05
CA GLU A 150 -0.36 -7.51 12.66
C GLU A 150 -1.00 -7.74 11.29
N ASP A 151 -1.86 -6.83 10.84
CA ASP A 151 -2.46 -6.85 9.50
C ASP A 151 -1.63 -6.04 8.51
N ALA A 152 -0.96 -4.98 8.97
CA ALA A 152 -0.22 -4.04 8.13
C ALA A 152 1.17 -4.57 7.75
N LEU A 153 1.83 -5.27 8.66
CA LEU A 153 3.20 -5.76 8.49
C LEU A 153 3.20 -7.25 8.15
N ALA A 154 4.24 -7.71 7.46
CA ALA A 154 4.30 -9.08 7.00
C ALA A 154 4.24 -10.08 8.17
N SER A 155 3.34 -11.05 8.04
CA SER A 155 3.23 -12.18 8.97
C SER A 155 4.53 -12.99 9.02
N LYS A 156 4.71 -13.82 10.07
CA LYS A 156 5.85 -14.72 10.18
C LYS A 156 5.99 -15.66 8.98
N GLU A 157 4.86 -16.12 8.44
CA GLU A 157 4.81 -16.96 7.26
C GLU A 157 5.24 -16.20 6.00
N GLU A 158 4.83 -14.93 5.86
CA GLU A 158 5.26 -14.07 4.75
C GLU A 158 6.75 -13.72 4.82
N LEU A 159 7.24 -13.35 6.01
CA LEU A 159 8.66 -13.06 6.25
C LEU A 159 9.53 -14.28 5.93
N LYS A 160 9.09 -15.48 6.35
CA LYS A 160 9.78 -16.72 6.00
C LYS A 160 9.79 -16.96 4.50
N ALA A 161 8.66 -16.78 3.81
CA ALA A 161 8.60 -16.97 2.36
C ALA A 161 9.52 -15.97 1.62
N TRP A 162 9.62 -14.73 2.10
CA TRP A 162 10.57 -13.74 1.57
C TRP A 162 12.02 -14.16 1.81
N GLN A 163 12.35 -14.62 3.02
CA GLN A 163 13.69 -15.12 3.33
C GLN A 163 14.08 -16.30 2.43
N ASP A 164 13.18 -17.28 2.27
CA ASP A 164 13.39 -18.44 1.40
C ASP A 164 13.60 -18.02 -0.07
N TYR A 165 12.82 -17.03 -0.54
CA TYR A 165 12.99 -16.45 -1.88
C TYR A 165 14.35 -15.78 -2.05
N TYR A 166 14.76 -14.90 -1.13
CA TYR A 166 16.05 -14.21 -1.21
C TYR A 166 17.23 -15.17 -1.12
N GLN A 167 17.13 -16.19 -0.26
CA GLN A 167 18.16 -17.23 -0.16
C GLN A 167 18.29 -18.03 -1.47
N ALA A 168 17.16 -18.36 -2.11
CA ALA A 168 17.17 -19.04 -3.40
C ALA A 168 17.77 -18.18 -4.52
N GLN A 169 17.53 -16.86 -4.51
CA GLN A 169 18.17 -15.94 -5.45
C GLN A 169 19.66 -15.78 -5.16
N SER A 170 20.06 -15.67 -3.90
CA SER A 170 21.47 -15.52 -3.51
C SER A 170 22.30 -16.71 -3.99
N LYS A 171 21.78 -17.95 -3.85
CA LYS A 171 22.40 -19.16 -4.43
C LYS A 171 22.57 -19.10 -5.95
N LYS A 172 21.64 -18.49 -6.69
CA LYS A 172 21.78 -18.33 -8.15
C LYS A 172 22.87 -17.33 -8.49
N VAL A 173 22.96 -16.24 -7.73
CA VAL A 173 24.02 -15.23 -7.92
C VAL A 173 25.40 -15.84 -7.60
N GLU A 174 25.49 -16.68 -6.58
CA GLU A 174 26.70 -17.44 -6.26
C GLU A 174 27.14 -18.34 -7.42
N GLN A 175 26.20 -19.09 -8.02
CA GLN A 175 26.50 -19.91 -9.21
C GLN A 175 26.97 -19.06 -10.39
N ILE A 176 26.41 -17.86 -10.58
CA ILE A 176 26.85 -16.93 -11.63
C ILE A 176 28.29 -16.48 -11.36
N LEU A 177 28.61 -16.06 -10.13
CA LEU A 177 29.96 -15.65 -9.71
C LEU A 177 30.97 -16.81 -9.90
N GLU A 178 30.61 -18.02 -9.49
CA GLU A 178 31.47 -19.21 -9.66
C GLU A 178 31.69 -19.58 -11.15
N SER A 179 30.67 -19.39 -11.98
CA SER A 179 30.75 -19.70 -13.41
C SER A 179 31.55 -18.69 -14.22
N GLY A 180 31.73 -17.46 -13.70
CA GLY A 180 32.33 -16.34 -14.43
C GLY A 180 31.52 -15.85 -15.65
N ASN A 181 30.28 -16.32 -15.85
CA ASN A 181 29.41 -15.91 -16.94
C ASN A 181 28.37 -14.88 -16.47
N TYR A 182 28.62 -13.61 -16.76
CA TYR A 182 27.81 -12.48 -16.30
C TYR A 182 26.72 -12.04 -17.29
N SER A 183 26.46 -12.81 -18.34
CA SER A 183 25.44 -12.47 -19.36
C SER A 183 24.03 -12.23 -18.79
N TYR A 184 23.74 -12.77 -17.60
CA TYR A 184 22.49 -12.48 -16.87
C TYR A 184 22.31 -10.99 -16.52
N TYR A 185 23.43 -10.24 -16.47
CA TYR A 185 23.49 -8.82 -16.15
C TYR A 185 23.71 -7.93 -17.38
N ASP A 186 23.70 -8.49 -18.59
CA ASP A 186 23.80 -7.73 -19.82
C ASP A 186 22.64 -6.74 -19.92
N LYS A 187 22.96 -5.49 -20.25
CA LYS A 187 21.94 -4.51 -20.64
C LYS A 187 21.72 -4.62 -22.13
N THR A 188 20.49 -4.83 -22.53
CA THR A 188 20.09 -4.89 -23.94
C THR A 188 19.28 -3.67 -24.35
N ASP A 189 19.37 -3.31 -25.62
CA ASP A 189 18.45 -2.35 -26.23
C ASP A 189 17.06 -2.98 -26.50
N LYS A 190 16.16 -2.21 -27.12
CA LYS A 190 14.81 -2.69 -27.49
C LYS A 190 14.82 -3.78 -28.57
N GLU A 191 15.93 -3.95 -29.29
CA GLU A 191 16.11 -4.92 -30.37
C GLU A 191 16.81 -6.20 -29.89
N GLY A 192 17.25 -6.22 -28.62
CA GLY A 192 17.90 -7.37 -27.98
C GLY A 192 19.42 -7.38 -28.12
N ASN A 193 20.03 -6.31 -28.66
CA ASN A 193 21.48 -6.22 -28.76
C ASN A 193 22.08 -5.79 -27.42
N VAL A 194 23.18 -6.42 -27.02
CA VAL A 194 23.91 -6.06 -25.79
C VAL A 194 24.56 -4.69 -25.98
N ILE A 195 24.12 -3.71 -25.19
CA ILE A 195 24.66 -2.35 -25.15
C ILE A 195 25.68 -2.17 -24.01
N LYS A 196 25.64 -3.02 -22.99
CA LYS A 196 26.63 -3.10 -21.93
C LYS A 196 26.70 -4.54 -21.42
N GLU A 197 27.88 -5.13 -21.46
CA GLU A 197 28.12 -6.44 -20.87
C GLU A 197 28.00 -6.36 -19.34
N GLY A 198 27.40 -7.40 -18.77
CA GLY A 198 27.38 -7.63 -17.34
C GLY A 198 28.78 -7.89 -16.80
N SER A 199 29.01 -7.49 -15.55
CA SER A 199 30.30 -7.65 -14.89
C SER A 199 30.19 -8.42 -13.57
N GLU A 200 31.34 -8.86 -13.05
CA GLU A 200 31.45 -9.39 -11.70
C GLU A 200 30.97 -8.37 -10.65
N GLU A 201 31.25 -7.08 -10.86
CA GLU A 201 30.79 -6.00 -9.98
C GLU A 201 29.26 -5.92 -9.93
N ASP A 202 28.57 -6.12 -11.07
CA ASP A 202 27.10 -6.15 -11.11
C ASP A 202 26.55 -7.35 -10.32
N ALA A 203 27.19 -8.52 -10.44
CA ALA A 203 26.83 -9.73 -9.71
C ALA A 203 27.08 -9.59 -8.19
N LEU A 204 28.22 -9.00 -7.80
CA LEU A 204 28.55 -8.71 -6.40
C LEU A 204 27.60 -7.67 -5.80
N ALA A 205 27.23 -6.62 -6.55
CA ALA A 205 26.25 -5.64 -6.12
C ALA A 205 24.86 -6.26 -5.92
N HIS A 206 24.45 -7.16 -6.82
CA HIS A 206 23.21 -7.91 -6.65
C HIS A 206 23.25 -8.82 -5.42
N LYS A 207 24.36 -9.53 -5.19
CA LYS A 207 24.55 -10.34 -3.98
C LYS A 207 24.47 -9.49 -2.70
N ALA A 208 25.20 -8.38 -2.64
CA ALA A 208 25.18 -7.48 -1.50
C ALA A 208 23.77 -6.95 -1.20
N ARG A 209 22.99 -6.65 -2.25
CA ARG A 209 21.59 -6.23 -2.10
C ARG A 209 20.70 -7.35 -1.56
N LEU A 210 20.89 -8.60 -2.01
CA LEU A 210 20.16 -9.75 -1.49
C LEU A 210 20.51 -10.02 -0.01
N ASP A 211 21.78 -9.87 0.36
CA ASP A 211 22.24 -10.03 1.74
C ASP A 211 21.63 -8.96 2.66
N GLU A 212 21.57 -7.70 2.21
CA GLU A 212 20.87 -6.61 2.90
C GLU A 212 19.38 -6.93 3.11
N LEU A 213 18.68 -7.41 2.07
CA LEU A 213 17.27 -7.78 2.15
C LEU A 213 17.03 -8.95 3.12
N MET A 214 17.92 -9.93 3.16
CA MET A 214 17.86 -11.04 4.11
C MET A 214 18.03 -10.55 5.55
N GLU A 215 18.98 -9.64 5.82
CA GLU A 215 19.17 -9.05 7.15
C GLU A 215 17.99 -8.17 7.57
N GLN A 216 17.43 -7.37 6.66
CA GLN A 216 16.19 -6.63 6.90
C GLN A 216 15.03 -7.56 7.25
N THR A 217 14.89 -8.69 6.54
CA THR A 217 13.83 -9.67 6.82
C THR A 217 14.00 -10.29 8.21
N LYS A 218 15.24 -10.61 8.62
CA LYS A 218 15.54 -11.10 9.98
C LYS A 218 15.22 -10.07 11.05
N ALA A 219 15.59 -8.80 10.84
CA ALA A 219 15.29 -7.71 11.76
C ALA A 219 13.77 -7.52 11.92
N ASN A 220 13.02 -7.53 10.81
CA ASN A 220 11.55 -7.46 10.83
C ASN A 220 10.92 -8.67 11.55
N GLN A 221 11.52 -9.86 11.42
CA GLN A 221 11.05 -11.04 12.15
C GLN A 221 11.29 -10.89 13.66
N ALA A 222 12.46 -10.42 14.08
CA ALA A 222 12.75 -10.15 15.49
C ALA A 222 11.81 -9.07 16.07
N GLU A 223 11.52 -8.02 15.30
CA GLU A 223 10.55 -6.98 15.69
C GLU A 223 9.12 -7.54 15.79
N ALA A 224 8.69 -8.38 14.85
CA ALA A 224 7.39 -9.04 14.89
C ALA A 224 7.25 -9.95 16.12
N GLU A 225 8.29 -10.71 16.46
CA GLU A 225 8.34 -11.56 17.66
C GLU A 225 8.35 -10.72 18.95
N ALA A 226 9.07 -9.59 18.97
CA ALA A 226 9.06 -8.65 20.09
C ALA A 226 7.67 -8.02 20.31
N ARG A 227 6.97 -7.61 19.24
CA ARG A 227 5.60 -7.09 19.32
C ARG A 227 4.60 -8.14 19.81
N ALA A 228 4.69 -9.36 19.31
CA ALA A 228 3.84 -10.46 19.76
C ALA A 228 4.04 -10.74 21.27
N SER A 229 5.29 -10.66 21.73
CA SER A 229 5.64 -10.83 23.15
C SER A 229 5.12 -9.67 24.02
N GLN A 230 5.19 -8.43 23.55
CA GLN A 230 4.61 -7.27 24.25
C GLN A 230 3.09 -7.36 24.35
N ASN A 231 2.40 -7.76 23.27
CA ASN A 231 0.95 -7.97 23.29
C ASN A 231 0.52 -9.15 24.19
N ALA A 232 1.37 -10.16 24.36
CA ALA A 232 1.14 -11.25 25.31
C ALA A 232 1.38 -10.85 26.79
N THR A 233 2.16 -9.79 27.03
CA THR A 233 2.45 -9.27 28.38
C THR A 233 1.45 -8.19 28.82
N SER A 234 0.70 -7.62 27.86
CA SER A 234 -0.50 -6.84 28.13
C SER A 234 -1.59 -7.77 28.65
N GLN A 235 -1.74 -7.86 29.97
CA GLN A 235 -2.85 -8.58 30.61
C GLN A 235 -4.18 -8.21 29.92
N PRO A 236 -5.09 -9.18 29.73
CA PRO A 236 -6.44 -8.84 29.35
C PRO A 236 -7.03 -8.09 30.54
N ASN A 237 -7.25 -6.79 30.39
CA ASN A 237 -8.04 -6.00 31.34
C ASN A 237 -9.51 -6.42 31.16
N TYR A 238 -9.82 -7.68 31.51
CA TYR A 238 -11.18 -8.08 31.82
C TYR A 238 -11.54 -7.32 33.09
N VAL A 239 -12.35 -6.28 32.94
CA VAL A 239 -13.16 -5.81 34.04
C VAL A 239 -14.02 -7.01 34.44
N ASN A 240 -13.64 -7.68 35.53
CA ASN A 240 -14.41 -8.78 36.09
C ASN A 240 -15.81 -8.23 36.45
N GLU A 241 -16.89 -8.92 36.09
CA GLU A 241 -18.26 -8.47 36.40
C GLU A 241 -18.48 -8.30 37.92
N GLU A 242 -17.62 -8.91 38.75
CA GLU A 242 -17.55 -8.69 40.20
C GLU A 242 -17.11 -7.26 40.60
N ASP A 243 -16.29 -6.58 39.80
CA ASP A 243 -15.88 -5.19 40.10
C ASP A 243 -16.98 -4.17 39.77
N VAL A 244 -17.76 -4.43 38.72
CA VAL A 244 -18.92 -3.58 38.36
C VAL A 244 -20.05 -3.70 39.39
N SER A 245 -20.21 -4.88 40.00
CA SER A 245 -21.22 -5.12 41.03
C SER A 245 -20.84 -4.52 42.38
N ARG A 246 -19.55 -4.47 42.74
CA ARG A 246 -19.07 -3.75 43.95
C ARG A 246 -19.24 -2.23 43.86
N ILE A 247 -19.00 -1.63 42.68
CA ILE A 247 -19.20 -0.18 42.49
C ILE A 247 -20.68 0.22 42.57
N ARG A 248 -21.61 -0.66 42.17
CA ARG A 248 -23.06 -0.42 42.33
C ARG A 248 -23.54 -0.58 43.78
N ALA A 249 -22.91 -1.47 44.57
CA ALA A 249 -23.24 -1.64 45.98
C ALA A 249 -22.79 -0.44 46.83
N MET A 250 -21.63 0.17 46.52
CA MET A 250 -21.11 1.34 47.25
C MET A 250 -21.88 2.65 46.99
N LYS A 251 -22.74 2.72 45.97
CA LYS A 251 -23.65 3.87 45.74
C LYS A 251 -25.03 3.71 46.40
N LYS A 252 -25.25 2.63 47.16
CA LYS A 252 -26.51 2.37 47.89
C LYS A 252 -26.31 2.19 49.40
N ALA A 253 -25.13 2.51 49.93
CA ALA A 253 -24.89 2.64 51.37
C ALA A 253 -24.79 4.13 51.75
#